data_AF-A0A6L3EW73-F1
#
_entry.id   AF-A0A6L3EW73-F1
#
_cell.length_a   1.000
_cell.length_b   1.000
_cell.length_c   1.000
_cell.angle_alpha   90.00
_cell.angle_beta   90.00
_cell.angle_gamma   90.00
#
_symmetry.space_group_name_H-M   'P 1'
#
loop_
_entity.id
_entity.type
_entity.pdbx_description
1 polymer ?
#
loop_
_entity_poly.entity_id
_entity_poly.type
_entity_poly.pdbx_seq_one_letter_code
_entity_poly.pdbx_strand_id
1 'polypeptide(L)'
;MNESDMKKSSETNWEMIDAMTDESIDRSDLPPLDDSFFDRATLRMPRNPVEVTVQMDPDLLAWFQALGNDYQKRMIAALRIYAEAHKDAAPQSVASD
;
A
#
# COMPACT_ATOMS: atom_id res chain seq x y z
N MET A 1 -4.56 -17.73 -10.25
CA MET A 1 -4.68 -16.95 -11.51
C MET A 1 -4.16 -17.85 -12.62
N ASN A 2 -4.96 -18.13 -13.64
CA ASN A 2 -4.57 -19.04 -14.72
C ASN A 2 -3.94 -18.27 -15.87
N GLU A 3 -2.94 -18.87 -16.51
CA GLU A 3 -2.17 -18.30 -17.62
C GLU A 3 -3.02 -17.95 -18.86
N SER A 4 -4.22 -18.52 -18.96
CA SER A 4 -5.19 -18.27 -20.04
C SER A 4 -5.92 -16.93 -19.94
N ASP A 5 -5.97 -16.31 -18.76
CA ASP A 5 -6.73 -15.06 -18.56
C ASP A 5 -5.97 -13.82 -19.08
N MET A 6 -4.66 -13.96 -19.34
CA MET A 6 -3.79 -12.89 -19.86
C MET A 6 -3.58 -12.94 -21.39
N LYS A 7 -4.17 -13.91 -22.10
CA LYS A 7 -3.95 -14.12 -23.55
C LYS A 7 -5.00 -13.49 -24.45
N LYS A 8 -5.77 -12.51 -23.98
CA LYS A 8 -6.65 -11.72 -24.84
C LYS A 8 -5.86 -10.54 -25.40
N SER A 9 -5.49 -10.63 -26.68
CA SER A 9 -4.98 -9.47 -27.41
C SER A 9 -6.05 -8.39 -27.41
N SER A 10 -5.70 -7.18 -26.99
CA SER A 10 -6.62 -6.06 -27.04
C SER A 10 -7.09 -5.81 -28.48
N GLU A 11 -8.39 -5.63 -28.68
CA GLU A 11 -8.98 -5.23 -29.97
C GLU A 11 -8.76 -3.73 -30.26
N THR A 12 -8.10 -3.01 -29.35
CA THR A 12 -7.74 -1.61 -29.51
C THR A 12 -6.73 -1.42 -30.65
N ASN A 13 -7.00 -0.43 -31.51
CA ASN A 13 -6.03 0.05 -32.48
C ASN A 13 -4.96 0.91 -31.79
N TRP A 14 -3.87 0.26 -31.38
CA TRP A 14 -2.77 0.92 -30.64
C TRP A 14 -1.98 1.91 -31.51
N GLU A 15 -1.84 1.67 -32.81
CA GLU A 15 -1.13 2.58 -33.72
C GLU A 15 -1.85 3.94 -33.82
N MET A 16 -3.18 3.93 -33.78
CA MET A 16 -3.98 5.15 -33.74
C MET A 16 -3.79 5.92 -32.42
N ILE A 17 -3.76 5.23 -31.29
CA ILE A 17 -3.56 5.85 -29.97
C ILE A 17 -2.14 6.42 -29.84
N ASP A 18 -1.13 5.72 -30.35
CA ASP A 18 0.27 6.16 -30.31
C ASP A 18 0.52 7.40 -31.18
N ALA A 19 -0.21 7.54 -32.29
CA ALA A 19 -0.16 8.72 -33.17
C ALA A 19 -1.05 9.89 -32.71
N MET A 20 -1.87 9.70 -31.68
CA MET A 20 -2.83 10.70 -31.21
C MET A 20 -2.12 11.80 -30.41
N THR A 21 -2.42 13.08 -30.71
CA THR A 21 -1.83 14.20 -29.96
C THR A 21 -2.63 14.53 -28.71
N ASP A 22 -1.97 15.11 -27.73
CA ASP A 22 -2.56 15.46 -26.43
C ASP A 22 -3.77 16.41 -26.56
N GLU A 23 -3.75 17.32 -27.54
CA GLU A 23 -4.84 18.27 -27.79
C GLU A 23 -6.10 17.61 -28.36
N SER A 24 -5.95 16.44 -28.99
CA SER A 24 -7.08 15.68 -29.55
C SER A 24 -7.80 14.81 -28.50
N ILE A 25 -7.24 14.70 -27.29
CA ILE A 25 -7.86 14.00 -26.17
C ILE A 25 -9.00 14.86 -25.61
N ASP A 26 -10.22 14.34 -25.67
CA ASP A 26 -11.37 14.92 -24.99
C ASP A 26 -11.19 14.79 -23.46
N ARG A 27 -11.12 15.94 -22.78
CA ARG A 27 -11.02 16.04 -21.31
C ARG A 27 -12.21 16.81 -20.73
N SER A 28 -13.31 16.93 -21.47
CA SER A 28 -14.48 17.73 -21.07
C SER A 28 -15.16 17.24 -19.79
N ASP A 29 -14.97 15.96 -19.44
CA ASP A 29 -15.44 15.31 -18.22
C ASP A 29 -14.50 15.48 -17.01
N LEU A 30 -13.26 15.89 -17.24
CA LEU A 30 -12.20 16.00 -16.24
C LEU A 30 -11.78 17.47 -16.09
N PRO A 31 -12.50 18.27 -15.29
CA PRO A 31 -12.14 19.66 -15.07
C PRO A 31 -10.72 19.75 -14.47
N PRO A 32 -9.93 20.79 -14.81
CA PRO A 32 -8.63 21.00 -14.19
C PRO A 32 -8.75 21.08 -12.67
N LEU A 33 -7.87 20.37 -11.96
CA LEU A 33 -7.74 20.51 -10.51
C LEU A 33 -7.03 21.83 -10.21
N ASP A 34 -7.71 22.72 -9.51
CA ASP A 34 -7.15 24.00 -9.07
C ASP A 34 -6.46 23.88 -7.70
N ASP A 35 -5.78 24.95 -7.28
CA ASP A 35 -5.08 24.96 -5.99
C ASP A 35 -6.05 24.71 -4.81
N SER A 36 -7.32 25.12 -4.96
CA SER A 36 -8.35 24.95 -3.93
C SER A 36 -8.66 23.47 -3.64
N PHE A 37 -8.52 22.61 -4.64
CA PHE A 37 -8.61 21.16 -4.45
C PHE A 37 -7.54 20.65 -3.48
N PHE A 38 -6.34 21.21 -3.54
CA PHE A 38 -5.20 20.79 -2.74
C PHE A 38 -5.10 21.46 -1.37
N ASP A 39 -5.87 22.50 -1.09
CA ASP A 39 -5.85 23.23 0.21
C ASP A 39 -6.05 22.33 1.43
N ARG A 40 -6.82 21.24 1.30
CA ARG A 40 -7.06 20.25 2.37
C ARG A 40 -6.27 18.96 2.19
N ALA A 41 -5.48 18.85 1.12
CA ALA A 41 -4.69 17.66 0.86
C ALA A 41 -3.56 17.57 1.89
N THR A 42 -3.52 16.47 2.64
CA THR A 42 -2.40 16.18 3.55
C THR A 42 -1.42 15.26 2.84
N LEU A 43 -0.21 15.74 2.60
CA LEU A 43 0.86 14.89 2.08
C LEU A 43 1.18 13.78 3.10
N ARG A 44 1.02 12.53 2.68
CA ARG A 44 1.40 11.35 3.48
C ARG A 44 2.65 10.73 2.88
N MET A 45 3.80 11.09 3.42
CA MET A 45 5.04 10.42 3.06
C MET A 45 5.02 8.97 3.57
N PRO A 46 5.40 7.98 2.75
CA PRO A 46 5.57 6.63 3.22
C PRO A 46 6.61 6.62 4.34
N ARG A 47 6.24 6.08 5.50
CA ARG A 47 7.20 5.91 6.61
C ARG A 47 8.06 4.70 6.30
N ASN A 48 9.38 4.91 6.29
CA ASN A 48 10.31 3.80 6.15
C ASN A 48 10.15 2.86 7.35
N PRO A 49 10.07 1.53 7.12
CA PRO A 49 10.06 0.58 8.20
C PRO A 49 11.40 0.65 8.95
N VAL A 50 11.35 0.48 10.26
CA VAL A 50 12.55 0.35 11.10
C VAL A 50 12.87 -1.13 11.21
N GLU A 51 14.10 -1.50 10.86
CA GLU A 51 14.61 -2.86 11.05
C GLU A 51 15.05 -3.05 12.49
N VAL A 52 14.49 -4.05 13.17
CA VAL A 52 14.83 -4.41 14.55
C VAL A 52 15.06 -5.91 14.63
N THR A 53 16.05 -6.32 15.41
CA THR A 53 16.28 -7.74 15.75
C THR A 53 15.52 -8.08 17.02
N VAL A 54 14.61 -9.05 16.93
CA VAL A 54 13.78 -9.51 18.06
C VAL A 54 14.00 -11.00 18.24
N GLN A 55 14.18 -11.45 19.48
CA GLN A 55 14.19 -12.87 19.81
C GLN A 55 12.74 -13.39 19.82
N MET A 56 12.50 -14.50 19.14
CA MET A 56 11.18 -15.10 19.01
C MET A 56 11.27 -16.61 19.27
N ASP A 57 10.17 -17.17 19.77
CA ASP A 57 10.00 -18.61 19.89
C ASP A 57 10.17 -19.32 18.53
N PRO A 58 11.02 -20.36 18.42
CA PRO A 58 11.22 -21.11 17.18
C PRO A 58 9.93 -21.67 16.58
N ASP A 59 9.00 -22.14 17.40
CA ASP A 59 7.76 -22.77 16.93
C ASP A 59 6.81 -21.72 16.33
N LEU A 60 6.78 -20.52 16.93
CA LEU A 60 6.00 -19.40 16.40
C LEU A 60 6.55 -18.93 15.05
N LEU A 61 7.88 -18.84 14.92
CA LEU A 61 8.52 -18.48 13.66
C LEU A 61 8.22 -19.53 12.57
N ALA A 62 8.32 -20.81 12.91
CA ALA A 62 8.01 -21.91 11.98
C ALA A 62 6.55 -21.85 11.51
N TRP A 63 5.61 -21.56 12.42
CA TRP A 63 4.19 -21.38 12.06
C TRP A 63 3.99 -20.23 11.06
N PHE A 64 4.64 -19.08 11.28
CA PHE A 64 4.56 -17.97 10.33
C PHE A 64 5.16 -18.34 8.98
N GLN A 65 6.33 -18.98 8.95
CA GLN A 65 6.99 -19.41 7.71
C GLN A 65 6.14 -20.39 6.90
N ALA A 66 5.35 -21.24 7.57
CA ALA A 66 4.42 -22.15 6.90
C ALA A 66 3.29 -21.42 6.13
N LEU A 67 3.03 -20.13 6.41
CA LEU A 67 2.05 -19.31 5.69
C LEU A 67 2.55 -18.78 4.33
N GLY A 68 3.80 -19.09 3.97
CA GLY A 68 4.41 -18.76 2.67
C GLY A 68 5.38 -17.57 2.71
N ASN A 69 5.82 -17.13 1.53
CA ASN A 69 6.89 -16.12 1.38
C ASN A 69 6.59 -14.74 2.00
N ASP A 70 5.32 -14.42 2.23
CA ASP A 70 4.91 -13.15 2.85
C ASP A 70 4.78 -13.23 4.39
N TYR A 71 5.37 -14.24 5.03
CA TYR A 71 5.26 -14.45 6.48
C TYR A 71 5.66 -13.22 7.31
N GLN A 72 6.71 -12.50 6.91
CA GLN A 72 7.15 -11.29 7.59
C GLN A 72 6.09 -10.18 7.53
N LYS A 73 5.40 -10.01 6.40
CA LYS A 73 4.30 -9.05 6.27
C LYS A 73 3.12 -9.43 7.15
N ARG A 74 2.78 -10.73 7.21
CA ARG A 74 1.71 -11.26 8.08
C ARG A 74 2.05 -11.07 9.55
N MET A 75 3.30 -11.30 9.94
CA MET A 75 3.82 -11.06 11.28
C MET A 75 3.71 -9.59 11.67
N ILE A 76 4.15 -8.66 10.80
CA ILE A 76 4.02 -7.22 11.03
C ILE A 76 2.54 -6.80 11.15
N ALA A 77 1.65 -7.37 10.33
CA ALA A 77 0.22 -7.09 10.42
C ALA A 77 -0.38 -7.55 11.76
N ALA A 78 -0.01 -8.74 12.25
CA ALA A 78 -0.44 -9.24 13.56
C ALA A 78 0.02 -8.31 14.70
N LEU A 79 1.28 -7.85 14.65
CA LEU A 79 1.82 -6.91 15.64
C LEU A 79 1.07 -5.57 15.62
N ARG A 80 0.66 -5.08 14.44
CA ARG A 80 -0.15 -3.85 14.32
C ARG A 80 -1.52 -4.01 14.95
N ILE A 81 -2.22 -5.10 14.64
CA ILE A 81 -3.55 -5.39 15.20
C ILE A 81 -3.46 -5.48 16.73
N TYR A 82 -2.46 -6.18 17.25
CA TYR A 82 -2.22 -6.27 18.68
C TYR A 82 -1.97 -4.89 19.30
N ALA A 83 -1.08 -4.08 18.71
CA ALA A 83 -0.79 -2.74 19.19
C ALA A 83 -2.02 -1.85 19.17
N GLU A 84 -2.82 -1.86 18.09
CA GLU A 84 -4.06 -1.09 17.97
C GLU A 84 -5.10 -1.48 19.02
N ALA A 85 -5.29 -2.78 19.26
CA ALA A 85 -6.21 -3.26 20.28
C ALA A 85 -5.81 -2.85 21.71
N HIS A 86 -4.54 -2.54 21.95
CA HIS A 86 -4.02 -2.19 23.28
C HIS A 86 -3.62 -0.72 23.42
N LYS A 87 -3.76 0.10 22.36
CA LYS A 87 -3.43 1.54 22.40
C LYS A 87 -4.28 2.34 23.37
N ASP A 88 -5.51 1.91 23.63
CA ASP A 88 -6.41 2.56 24.61
C ASP A 88 -6.19 2.06 26.05
N ALA A 89 -5.39 1.00 26.24
CA ALA A 89 -5.09 0.40 27.54
C ALA A 89 -3.68 0.71 28.06
N ALA A 90 -2.82 1.34 27.24
CA ALA A 90 -1.49 1.76 27.66
C ALA A 90 -1.57 3.13 28.36
N PRO A 91 -1.13 3.25 29.63
CA PRO A 91 -0.95 4.57 30.24
C PRO A 91 0.06 5.35 29.42
N GLN A 92 -0.27 6.61 29.13
CA GLN A 92 0.66 7.55 28.50
C GLN A 92 1.95 7.57 29.32
N SER A 93 3.02 6.99 28.79
CA SER A 93 4.34 7.09 29.41
C SER A 93 4.83 8.52 29.20
N VAL A 94 4.60 9.35 30.22
CA VAL A 94 5.56 10.28 30.81
C VAL A 94 6.64 10.79 29.84
N ALA A 95 6.35 11.91 29.18
CA ALA A 95 7.41 12.88 28.94
C ALA A 95 7.88 13.37 30.33
N SER A 96 9.10 13.02 30.71
CA SER A 96 9.78 13.56 31.89
C SER A 96 11.22 13.86 31.50
N ASP A 97 11.56 15.12 31.74
CA ASP A 97 12.81 15.88 31.56
C ASP A 97 13.30 16.19 30.14
#